data_AF-A0A3Q0DT67-F1
#
_entry.id   AF-A0A3Q0DT67-F1
#
_cell.length_a   1.000
_cell.length_b   1.000
_cell.length_c   1.000
_cell.angle_alpha   90.00
_cell.angle_beta   90.00
_cell.angle_gamma   90.00
#
_symmetry.space_group_name_H-M   'P 1'
#
loop_
_entity.id
_entity.type
_entity.pdbx_description
1 polymer ?
#
loop_
_entity_poly.entity_id
_entity_poly.type
_entity_poly.pdbx_seq_one_letter_code
_entity_poly.pdbx_strand_id
1 'polypeptide(L)'
;LRGAEAGSVVDERGFVWEKAVEGDFFRVQYSESNHLHVDLWPFYPRNGVMTKDTWLDHRQDVEFPEHFLQPLVPLPFAGFVAQAPNNYRRFLELKFGPGVIENPEYPNPALLSLAGSG
;
A
#
# COMPACT_ATOMS: atom_id res chain seq x y z
N LEU A 1 9.35 0.61 -15.27
CA LEU A 1 8.75 -0.70 -14.93
C LEU A 1 9.46 -1.88 -15.59
N ARG A 2 9.46 -2.05 -16.93
CA ARG A 2 10.13 -3.20 -17.59
C ARG A 2 11.60 -3.41 -17.21
N GLY A 3 12.36 -2.33 -16.99
CA GLY A 3 13.75 -2.44 -16.53
C GLY A 3 13.89 -2.97 -15.10
N ALA A 4 12.93 -2.66 -14.21
CA ALA A 4 12.95 -3.08 -12.81
C ALA A 4 12.69 -4.59 -12.64
N GLU A 5 12.08 -5.24 -13.63
CA GLU A 5 11.89 -6.69 -13.65
C GLU A 5 13.21 -7.45 -13.83
N ALA A 6 14.24 -6.79 -14.38
CA ALA A 6 15.56 -7.38 -14.64
C ALA A 6 16.63 -7.02 -13.59
N GLY A 7 16.34 -6.05 -12.69
CA GLY A 7 17.27 -5.57 -11.68
C GLY A 7 16.92 -4.16 -11.20
N SER A 8 17.71 -3.61 -10.27
CA SER A 8 17.53 -2.24 -9.78
C SER A 8 17.77 -1.21 -10.90
N VAL A 9 16.92 -0.19 -11.01
CA VAL A 9 17.00 0.87 -12.02
C VAL A 9 16.94 2.24 -11.36
N VAL A 10 17.96 3.07 -11.56
CA VAL A 10 17.95 4.49 -11.17
C VAL A 10 17.37 5.31 -12.31
N ASP A 11 16.33 6.11 -12.05
CA ASP A 11 15.75 6.99 -13.07
C ASP A 11 16.50 8.32 -13.24
N GLU A 12 16.11 9.11 -14.24
CA GLU A 12 16.77 10.38 -14.59
C GLU A 12 16.77 11.42 -13.44
N ARG A 13 15.94 11.23 -12.41
CA ARG A 13 15.84 12.12 -11.24
C ARG A 13 16.46 11.50 -9.99
N GLY A 14 17.06 10.32 -10.10
CA GLY A 14 17.77 9.65 -9.01
C GLY A 14 16.91 8.74 -8.13
N PHE A 15 15.64 8.49 -8.46
CA PHE A 15 14.83 7.50 -7.72
C PHE A 15 15.23 6.08 -8.11
N VAL A 16 15.26 5.17 -7.14
CA VAL A 16 15.67 3.77 -7.36
C VAL A 16 14.44 2.89 -7.44
N TRP A 17 14.26 2.18 -8.55
CA TRP A 17 13.16 1.28 -8.83
C TRP A 17 13.60 -0.17 -8.75
N GLU A 18 12.91 -0.97 -7.94
CA GLU A 18 13.25 -2.36 -7.71
C GLU A 18 11.99 -3.23 -7.79
N LYS A 19 12.11 -4.44 -8.33
CA LYS A 19 11.10 -5.48 -8.11
C LYS A 19 11.46 -6.24 -6.84
N ALA A 20 10.57 -6.25 -5.87
CA ALA A 20 10.75 -7.00 -4.64
C ALA A 20 10.74 -8.51 -4.96
N VAL A 21 11.77 -9.21 -4.48
CA VAL A 21 11.90 -10.66 -4.63
C VAL A 21 10.82 -11.38 -3.80
N GLU A 22 10.52 -10.84 -2.63
CA GLU A 22 9.47 -11.32 -1.75
C GLU A 22 8.21 -10.46 -1.95
N GLY A 23 7.10 -11.07 -2.35
CA GLY A 23 5.78 -10.40 -2.40
C GLY A 23 5.38 -9.76 -3.74
N ASP A 24 6.15 -9.96 -4.82
CA ASP A 24 5.81 -9.56 -6.21
C ASP A 24 5.28 -8.11 -6.35
N PHE A 25 5.88 -7.17 -5.63
CA PHE A 25 5.58 -5.73 -5.71
C PHE A 25 6.77 -4.93 -6.25
N PHE A 26 6.55 -3.67 -6.60
CA PHE A 26 7.63 -2.75 -6.97
C PHE A 26 7.91 -1.78 -5.84
N ARG A 27 9.18 -1.48 -5.60
CA ARG A 27 9.63 -0.49 -4.62
C ARG A 27 10.27 0.68 -5.35
N VAL A 28 9.92 1.90 -4.95
CA VAL A 28 10.56 3.14 -5.42
C VAL A 28 11.19 3.84 -4.23
N GLN A 29 12.51 3.82 -4.14
CA GLN A 29 13.27 4.49 -3.09
C GLN A 29 13.64 5.91 -3.50
N TYR A 30 13.78 6.80 -2.52
CA TYR A 30 14.08 8.22 -2.74
C TYR A 30 15.41 8.43 -3.48
N SER A 31 16.45 7.67 -3.12
CA SER A 31 17.75 7.66 -3.81
C SER A 31 18.56 6.44 -3.41
N GLU A 32 19.72 6.21 -4.05
CA GLU A 32 20.63 5.11 -3.72
C GLU A 32 21.09 5.12 -2.25
N SER A 33 21.20 6.30 -1.63
CA SER A 33 21.65 6.47 -0.24
C SER A 33 20.51 6.65 0.76
N ASN A 34 19.29 6.93 0.31
CA ASN A 34 18.12 7.14 1.17
C ASN A 34 17.00 6.20 0.75
N HIS A 35 16.79 5.17 1.57
CA HIS A 35 15.88 4.06 1.29
C HIS A 35 14.45 4.29 1.78
N LEU A 36 14.07 5.53 2.13
CA LEU A 36 12.65 5.89 2.25
C LEU A 36 11.96 5.60 0.91
N HIS A 37 10.81 4.93 0.94
CA HIS A 37 10.25 4.34 -0.27
C HIS A 37 8.73 4.38 -0.34
N VAL A 38 8.24 4.18 -1.56
CA VAL A 38 6.86 3.85 -1.89
C VAL A 38 6.82 2.43 -2.45
N ASP A 39 5.97 1.58 -1.88
CA ASP A 39 5.70 0.24 -2.40
C ASP A 39 4.42 0.25 -3.26
N LEU A 40 4.51 -0.31 -4.46
CA LEU A 40 3.47 -0.39 -5.47
C LEU A 40 3.01 -1.85 -5.61
N TRP A 41 1.81 -2.12 -5.12
CA TRP A 41 1.22 -3.47 -5.05
C TRP A 41 0.33 -3.74 -6.27
N PRO A 42 0.76 -4.59 -7.23
CA PRO A 42 -0.07 -4.92 -8.38
C PRO A 42 -1.16 -5.92 -7.99
N PHE A 43 -2.41 -5.56 -8.27
CA PHE A 43 -3.56 -6.45 -8.19
C PHE A 43 -4.15 -6.65 -9.59
N TYR A 44 -4.82 -7.78 -9.80
CA TYR A 44 -5.60 -8.06 -11.00
C TYR A 44 -7.02 -8.54 -10.63
N PRO A 45 -8.03 -8.23 -11.47
CA PRO A 45 -9.39 -8.68 -11.20
C PRO A 45 -9.56 -10.16 -11.53
N ARG A 46 -10.24 -10.89 -10.65
CA ARG A 46 -10.69 -12.27 -10.84
C ARG A 46 -12.12 -12.38 -10.31
N ASN A 47 -13.10 -12.50 -11.21
CA ASN A 47 -14.52 -12.61 -10.87
C ASN A 47 -15.05 -11.47 -9.97
N GLY A 48 -14.66 -10.22 -10.25
CA GLY A 48 -15.11 -9.05 -9.47
C GLY A 48 -14.37 -8.84 -8.14
N VAL A 49 -13.28 -9.58 -7.90
CA VAL A 49 -12.40 -9.43 -6.73
C VAL A 49 -10.99 -9.09 -7.22
N MET A 50 -10.38 -8.06 -6.65
CA MET A 50 -8.98 -7.74 -6.85
C MET A 50 -8.12 -8.67 -6.01
N THR A 51 -7.22 -9.39 -6.65
CA THR A 51 -6.33 -10.38 -6.05
C THR A 51 -4.90 -10.23 -6.55
N LYS A 52 -3.96 -10.95 -5.92
CA LYS A 52 -2.56 -11.06 -6.30
C LYS A 52 -2.06 -12.46 -5.93
N ASP A 53 -0.90 -12.85 -6.47
CA ASP A 53 -0.40 -14.23 -6.35
C ASP A 53 0.40 -14.49 -5.06
N THR A 54 0.80 -13.42 -4.36
CA THR A 54 1.62 -13.48 -3.14
C THR A 54 1.04 -12.59 -2.05
N TRP A 55 1.20 -12.95 -0.78
CA TRP A 55 0.63 -12.24 0.37
C TRP A 55 1.66 -12.09 1.48
N LEU A 56 1.60 -10.98 2.21
CA LEU A 56 2.40 -10.72 3.41
C LEU A 56 1.60 -11.06 4.68
N ASP A 57 2.31 -11.22 5.79
CA ASP A 57 1.73 -11.52 7.11
C ASP A 57 1.14 -10.27 7.79
N HIS A 58 0.38 -9.48 7.04
CA HIS A 58 -0.29 -8.27 7.51
C HIS A 58 -1.80 -8.44 7.36
N ARG A 59 -2.56 -8.14 8.42
CA ARG A 59 -4.03 -8.25 8.46
C ARG A 59 -4.72 -7.58 7.26
N GLN A 60 -4.20 -6.44 6.83
CA GLN A 60 -4.75 -5.61 5.76
C GLN A 60 -4.40 -6.07 4.34
N ASP A 61 -3.45 -7.00 4.20
CA ASP A 61 -3.03 -7.54 2.91
C ASP A 61 -3.97 -8.68 2.50
N VAL A 62 -5.16 -8.27 2.05
CA VAL A 62 -6.27 -9.15 1.67
C VAL A 62 -6.86 -8.74 0.33
N GLU A 63 -7.51 -9.69 -0.33
CA GLU A 63 -8.38 -9.44 -1.48
C GLU A 63 -9.47 -8.42 -1.16
N PHE A 64 -9.99 -7.75 -2.19
CA PHE A 64 -11.09 -6.82 -2.02
C PHE A 64 -12.00 -6.76 -3.26
N PRO A 65 -13.29 -6.46 -3.11
CA PRO A 65 -14.19 -6.29 -4.24
C PRO A 65 -13.73 -5.20 -5.23
N GLU A 66 -13.73 -5.53 -6.52
CA GLU A 66 -13.26 -4.65 -7.60
C GLU A 66 -14.04 -3.34 -7.70
N HIS A 67 -15.32 -3.34 -7.33
CA HIS A 67 -16.19 -2.15 -7.38
C HIS A 67 -15.66 -0.97 -6.55
N PHE A 68 -14.77 -1.19 -5.58
CA PHE A 68 -14.12 -0.12 -4.83
C PHE A 68 -13.21 0.75 -5.71
N LEU A 69 -12.77 0.26 -6.87
CA LEU A 69 -11.95 1.01 -7.82
C LEU A 69 -12.77 1.64 -8.96
N GLN A 70 -14.09 1.45 -8.97
CA GLN A 70 -14.97 1.78 -10.09
C GLN A 70 -16.15 2.67 -9.61
N PRO A 71 -15.98 4.01 -9.54
CA PRO A 71 -14.79 4.78 -9.91
C PRO A 71 -13.79 4.93 -8.76
N LEU A 72 -12.60 5.43 -9.07
CA LEU A 72 -11.72 6.06 -8.10
C LEU A 72 -12.25 7.45 -7.71
N VAL A 73 -11.84 7.95 -6.54
CA VAL A 73 -12.20 9.29 -6.05
C VAL A 73 -10.95 10.10 -5.69
N PRO A 74 -10.97 11.43 -5.90
CA PRO A 74 -9.87 12.29 -5.47
C PRO A 74 -9.82 12.42 -3.94
N LEU A 75 -8.62 12.37 -3.36
CA LEU A 75 -8.41 12.56 -1.92
C LEU A 75 -7.12 13.36 -1.66
N PRO A 76 -7.16 14.45 -0.87
CA PRO A 76 -5.94 15.16 -0.45
C PRO A 76 -5.01 14.23 0.35
N PHE A 77 -3.74 14.16 -0.05
CA PHE A 77 -2.72 13.35 0.62
C PHE A 77 -1.33 13.99 0.43
N ALA A 78 -0.57 14.15 1.51
CA ALA A 78 0.81 14.66 1.48
C ALA A 78 1.02 15.96 0.67
N GLY A 79 0.05 16.88 0.70
CA GLY A 79 0.14 18.18 0.04
C GLY A 79 -0.30 18.22 -1.43
N PHE A 80 -0.78 17.10 -2.00
CA PHE A 80 -1.35 17.03 -3.35
C PHE A 80 -2.66 16.23 -3.36
N VAL A 81 -3.30 16.10 -4.53
CA VAL A 81 -4.52 15.27 -4.70
C VAL A 81 -4.14 13.91 -5.27
N ALA A 82 -4.37 12.85 -4.51
CA ALA A 82 -4.19 11.46 -4.92
C ALA A 82 -5.52 10.81 -5.32
N GLN A 83 -5.45 9.57 -5.80
CA GLN A 83 -6.62 8.72 -6.07
C GLN A 83 -6.82 7.73 -4.94
N ALA A 84 -8.05 7.54 -4.49
CA ALA A 84 -8.44 6.55 -3.50
C ALA A 84 -9.57 5.66 -4.03
N PRO A 85 -9.75 4.45 -3.48
CA PRO A 85 -10.96 3.67 -3.70
C PRO A 85 -12.21 4.50 -3.31
N ASN A 86 -13.30 4.37 -4.07
CA ASN A 86 -14.57 4.93 -3.64
C ASN A 86 -14.98 4.32 -2.28
N ASN A 87 -15.83 5.03 -1.54
CA ASN A 87 -16.27 4.57 -0.20
C ASN A 87 -15.07 4.18 0.70
N TYR A 88 -13.96 4.91 0.63
CA TYR A 88 -12.67 4.57 1.27
C TYR A 88 -12.78 4.28 2.77
N ARG A 89 -13.76 4.86 3.48
CA ARG A 89 -14.04 4.52 4.88
C ARG A 89 -14.37 3.03 5.04
N ARG A 90 -15.30 2.52 4.22
CA ARG A 90 -15.69 1.09 4.23
C ARG A 90 -14.57 0.20 3.71
N PHE A 91 -13.79 0.68 2.75
CA PHE A 91 -12.61 -0.03 2.25
C PHE A 91 -11.55 -0.23 3.36
N LEU A 92 -11.29 0.81 4.14
CA LEU A 92 -10.36 0.75 5.27
C LEU A 92 -10.91 -0.15 6.39
N GLU A 93 -12.20 -0.06 6.71
CA GLU A 93 -12.80 -0.93 7.72
C GLU A 93 -12.79 -2.41 7.32
N LEU A 94 -12.94 -2.73 6.03
CA LEU A 94 -12.79 -4.10 5.52
C LEU A 94 -11.38 -4.64 5.80
N LYS A 95 -10.35 -3.81 5.60
CA LYS A 95 -8.95 -4.23 5.70
C LYS A 95 -8.40 -4.22 7.13
N PHE A 96 -8.80 -3.25 7.93
CA PHE A 96 -8.21 -3.04 9.25
C PHE A 96 -9.18 -3.36 10.39
N GLY A 97 -10.48 -3.20 10.17
CA GLY A 97 -11.54 -3.36 11.16
C GLY A 97 -12.35 -2.08 11.38
N PRO A 98 -13.55 -2.19 12.00
CA PRO A 98 -14.43 -1.04 12.24
C PRO A 98 -13.74 0.07 13.04
N GLY A 99 -13.94 1.34 12.63
CA GLY A 99 -13.45 2.50 13.38
C GLY A 99 -11.94 2.75 13.29
N VAL A 100 -11.21 2.13 12.36
CA VAL A 100 -9.74 2.29 12.21
C VAL A 100 -9.31 3.75 11.98
N ILE A 101 -10.15 4.57 11.33
CA ILE A 101 -9.82 5.96 11.05
C ILE A 101 -9.86 6.80 12.34
N GLU A 102 -10.80 6.48 13.23
CA GLU A 102 -11.04 7.23 14.46
C GLU A 102 -10.14 6.76 15.62
N ASN A 103 -9.61 5.53 15.54
CA ASN A 103 -8.83 4.90 16.61
C ASN A 103 -7.44 4.47 16.11
N PRO A 104 -6.47 5.41 16.03
CA PRO A 104 -5.13 5.10 15.55
C PRO A 104 -4.34 4.22 16.54
N GLU A 105 -3.52 3.33 16.00
CA GLU A 105 -2.61 2.47 16.77
C GLU A 105 -1.20 2.47 16.16
N TYR A 106 -0.19 2.17 16.99
CA TYR A 106 1.15 1.87 16.49
C TYR A 106 1.19 0.50 15.81
N PRO A 107 2.15 0.24 14.89
CA PRO A 107 2.21 -1.02 14.15
C PRO A 107 2.26 -2.29 15.02
N ASN A 108 2.83 -2.21 16.22
CA ASN A 108 2.81 -3.29 17.20
C ASN A 108 2.43 -2.75 18.58
N PRO A 109 1.13 -2.74 18.93
CA PRO A 109 0.64 -2.18 20.18
C PRO A 109 1.10 -3.00 21.41
N ALA A 110 1.47 -4.27 21.23
CA ALA A 110 2.04 -5.08 22.30
C ALA A 110 3.47 -4.65 22.69
N LEU A 111 4.20 -4.00 21.77
CA LEU A 111 5.53 -3.43 22.05
C LEU A 111 5.44 -1.96 22.48
N LEU A 112 4.56 -1.18 21.85
CA LEU A 112 4.36 0.23 22.16
C LEU A 112 2.91 0.62 21.94
N SER A 113 2.21 0.97 23.01
CA SER A 113 0.84 1.47 22.94
C SER A 113 0.80 2.98 22.72
N LEU A 114 -0.10 3.45 21.84
CA LEU A 114 -0.35 4.88 21.63
C LEU A 114 -1.08 5.51 22.83
N ALA A 115 -1.88 4.73 23.56
CA ALA A 115 -2.64 5.19 24.71
C ALA A 115 -1.78 5.37 25.98
N GLY A 116 -0.48 5.04 25.93
CA GLY A 116 0.39 4.94 27.09
C GLY A 116 0.11 3.67 27.91
N SER A 117 1.16 3.06 28.46
CA SER A 117 1.02 2.03 29.49
C SER A 117 0.48 2.68 30.76
N GLY A 118 -0.82 2.49 31.01
CA GLY A 118 -1.44 2.81 32.30
C GLY A 118 -0.95 1.91 33.41
#